data_AF-A0A542QUM8-F1
#
_entry.id   AF-A0A542QUM8-F1
#
_cell.length_a   1.000
_cell.length_b   1.000
_cell.length_c   1.000
_cell.angle_alpha   90.00
_cell.angle_beta   90.00
_cell.angle_gamma   90.00
#
_symmetry.space_group_name_H-M   'P 1'
#
loop_
_entity.id
_entity.type
_entity.pdbx_description
1 polymer ?
#
loop_
_entity_poly.entity_id
_entity_poly.type
_entity_poly.pdbx_seq_one_letter_code
_entity_poly.pdbx_strand_id
1 'polypeptide(L)'
;MSTENQVAFDYRKYWEDDEEDFEKTLDDIFSCAKKHVILYTKVTDGTEPQVVDMIKDRDILRYLKKYSDFTITRTVEQKYPDLSSASFLILEKNPPTAT
;
A
#
# COMPACT_ATOMS: atom_id res chain seq x y z
N MET A 1 -22.55 2.84 -13.49
CA MET A 1 -21.61 3.49 -12.56
C MET A 1 -20.95 2.40 -11.72
N SER A 2 -19.85 1.79 -12.22
CA SER A 2 -19.11 0.74 -11.49
C SER A 2 -18.01 1.39 -10.66
N THR A 3 -18.27 1.60 -9.37
CA THR A 3 -17.24 1.92 -8.37
C THR A 3 -16.95 0.67 -7.54
N GLU A 4 -16.39 -0.37 -8.15
CA GLU A 4 -16.23 -1.66 -7.44
C GLU A 4 -14.83 -1.88 -6.85
N ASN A 5 -13.78 -1.25 -7.35
CA ASN A 5 -12.42 -1.41 -6.79
C ASN A 5 -11.69 -0.08 -6.75
N GLN A 6 -11.04 0.24 -5.63
CA GLN A 6 -10.08 1.33 -5.57
C GLN A 6 -8.67 0.78 -5.68
N VAL A 7 -7.92 1.30 -6.65
CA VAL A 7 -6.53 0.92 -6.90
C VAL A 7 -5.67 2.10 -6.54
N ALA A 8 -4.75 1.89 -5.61
CA ALA A 8 -3.77 2.86 -5.21
C ALA A 8 -2.41 2.40 -5.71
N PHE A 9 -1.85 3.17 -6.65
CA PHE A 9 -0.48 2.99 -7.05
C PHE A 9 0.38 3.75 -6.04
N ASP A 10 1.31 3.04 -5.39
CA ASP A 10 2.39 3.68 -4.65
C ASP A 10 3.20 4.46 -5.69
N TYR A 11 2.87 5.75 -5.84
CA TYR A 11 3.66 6.68 -6.62
C TYR A 11 4.98 6.82 -5.88
N ARG A 12 5.98 6.07 -6.33
CA ARG A 12 7.40 6.25 -5.94
C ARG A 12 7.83 7.64 -6.40
N LYS A 13 7.45 8.66 -5.64
CA LYS A 13 7.82 10.05 -5.87
C LYS A 13 9.13 10.35 -5.14
N TYR A 14 9.87 11.28 -5.73
CA TYR A 14 11.25 11.63 -5.42
C TYR A 14 11.52 11.85 -3.93
N TRP A 15 12.79 11.61 -3.56
CA TRP A 15 13.45 11.71 -2.23
C TRP A 15 13.00 12.85 -1.28
N GLU A 16 12.33 13.90 -1.75
CA GLU A 16 11.94 15.09 -0.98
C GLU A 16 10.44 15.18 -0.62
N ASP A 17 9.58 14.27 -1.09
CA ASP A 17 8.15 14.34 -0.74
C ASP A 17 7.86 13.76 0.66
N ASP A 18 7.26 14.63 1.47
CA ASP A 18 6.99 14.55 2.90
C ASP A 18 6.28 13.25 3.30
N GLU A 19 6.67 12.68 4.45
CA GLU A 19 5.98 11.54 5.04
C GLU A 19 4.49 11.86 5.26
N GLU A 20 4.18 13.13 5.51
CA GLU A 20 2.82 13.67 5.62
C GLU A 20 2.01 13.47 4.33
N ASP A 21 2.58 13.74 3.15
CA ASP A 21 1.88 13.60 1.86
C ASP A 21 1.58 12.13 1.54
N PHE A 22 2.49 11.23 1.92
CA PHE A 22 2.29 9.80 1.79
C PHE A 22 1.15 9.31 2.70
N GLU A 23 1.17 9.70 3.98
CA GLU A 23 0.11 9.35 4.92
C GLU A 23 -1.25 9.91 4.49
N LYS A 24 -1.28 11.15 4.02
CA LYS A 24 -2.50 11.78 3.51
C LYS A 24 -3.06 11.05 2.30
N THR A 25 -2.19 10.61 1.39
CA THR A 25 -2.59 9.81 0.22
C THR A 25 -3.23 8.50 0.67
N LEU A 26 -2.63 7.80 1.63
CA LEU A 26 -3.21 6.58 2.20
C LEU A 26 -4.57 6.88 2.87
N ASP A 27 -4.67 7.95 3.67
CA ASP A 27 -5.91 8.35 4.33
C ASP A 27 -7.03 8.61 3.30
N ASP A 28 -6.72 9.31 2.21
CA ASP A 28 -7.67 9.54 1.12
C ASP A 28 -8.12 8.22 0.48
N ILE A 29 -7.21 7.32 0.15
CA ILE A 29 -7.51 6.01 -0.45
C ILE A 29 -8.42 5.18 0.48
N PHE A 30 -8.03 5.01 1.74
CA PHE A 30 -8.73 4.16 2.69
C PHE A 30 -10.08 4.76 3.12
N SER A 31 -10.20 6.09 3.16
CA SER A 31 -11.47 6.75 3.50
C SER A 31 -12.55 6.56 2.44
N CYS A 32 -12.17 6.55 1.15
CA CYS A 32 -13.15 6.41 0.06
C CYS A 32 -13.31 4.97 -0.44
N ALA A 33 -12.42 4.05 -0.06
CA ALA A 33 -12.50 2.64 -0.44
C ALA A 33 -13.74 1.94 0.15
N LYS A 34 -14.54 1.33 -0.75
CA LYS A 34 -15.80 0.65 -0.40
C LYS A 34 -15.61 -0.82 -0.02
N LYS A 35 -14.68 -1.51 -0.68
CA LYS A 35 -14.52 -2.97 -0.55
C LYS A 35 -13.07 -3.40 -0.67
N HIS A 36 -12.40 -3.01 -1.74
CA HIS A 36 -11.03 -3.41 -2.04
C HIS A 36 -10.10 -2.20 -2.13
N VAL A 37 -8.90 -2.36 -1.58
CA VAL A 37 -7.73 -1.50 -1.83
C VAL A 37 -6.63 -2.37 -2.40
N ILE A 38 -6.07 -1.98 -3.55
CA ILE A 38 -4.90 -2.66 -4.13
C ILE A 38 -3.72 -1.70 -4.06
N LEU A 39 -2.65 -2.11 -3.39
CA LEU A 39 -1.39 -1.37 -3.30
C LEU A 39 -0.31 -2.08 -4.12
N TYR A 40 0.46 -1.33 -4.91
CA TYR A 40 1.66 -1.85 -5.56
C TYR A 40 2.88 -1.29 -4.87
N THR A 41 3.49 -2.05 -3.95
CA THR A 41 4.54 -1.52 -3.07
C THR A 41 5.49 -2.62 -2.62
N LYS A 42 6.67 -2.25 -2.13
CA LYS A 42 7.61 -3.21 -1.57
C LYS A 42 7.11 -3.63 -0.19
N VAL A 43 6.99 -4.94 0.03
CA VAL A 43 6.76 -5.48 1.37
C VAL A 43 8.12 -5.62 2.03
N THR A 44 8.41 -4.70 2.94
CA THR A 44 9.71 -4.56 3.61
C THR A 44 9.44 -4.14 5.06
N ASP A 45 10.30 -4.56 5.97
CA ASP A 45 10.33 -4.07 7.36
C ASP A 45 11.29 -2.87 7.53
N GLY A 46 11.83 -2.35 6.43
CA GLY A 46 12.79 -1.26 6.38
C GLY A 46 14.21 -1.65 6.79
N THR A 47 14.50 -2.95 7.00
CA THR A 47 15.82 -3.42 7.42
C THR A 47 16.74 -3.80 6.26
N GLU A 48 16.19 -3.95 5.05
CA GLU A 48 17.00 -4.25 3.87
C GLU A 48 17.85 -3.04 3.45
N PRO A 49 19.07 -3.27 2.94
CA PRO A 49 19.91 -2.20 2.43
C PRO A 49 19.17 -1.49 1.29
N GLN A 50 19.12 -0.16 1.34
CA GLN A 50 18.61 0.65 0.24
C GLN A 50 19.42 0.32 -1.02
N VAL A 51 18.72 -0.17 -2.04
CA VAL A 51 19.33 -0.57 -3.31
C VAL A 51 19.39 0.61 -4.29
N VAL A 52 18.54 1.62 -4.10
CA VAL A 52 18.43 2.80 -4.97
C VAL A 52 18.31 4.04 -4.11
N ASP A 53 19.32 4.92 -4.14
CA ASP A 53 19.38 6.17 -3.34
C ASP A 53 18.17 7.10 -3.55
N MET A 54 17.48 6.99 -4.68
CA MET A 54 16.31 7.81 -5.01
C MET A 54 14.98 7.23 -4.53
N ILE A 55 14.96 5.99 -4.01
CA ILE A 55 13.74 5.29 -3.60
C ILE A 55 13.85 4.96 -2.12
N LYS A 56 13.03 5.62 -1.30
CA LYS A 56 12.93 5.28 0.12
C LYS A 56 12.01 4.07 0.28
N ASP A 57 12.61 2.94 0.65
CA ASP A 57 11.86 1.77 1.11
C ASP A 57 11.13 2.14 2.41
N ARG A 58 9.79 2.13 2.38
CA ARG A 58 8.91 2.43 3.51
C ARG A 58 8.35 1.12 4.07
N ASP A 59 8.34 0.98 5.40
CA ASP A 59 7.65 -0.14 6.06
C ASP A 59 6.14 0.03 5.88
N ILE A 60 5.61 -0.44 4.75
CA ILE A 60 4.19 -0.34 4.41
C ILE A 60 3.33 -1.03 5.46
N LEU A 61 3.81 -2.11 6.07
CA LEU A 61 3.07 -2.87 7.06
C LEU A 61 2.84 -2.04 8.33
N ARG A 62 3.77 -1.15 8.69
CA ARG A 62 3.56 -0.17 9.75
C ARG A 62 2.42 0.79 9.45
N TYR A 63 2.36 1.38 8.26
CA TYR A 63 1.28 2.31 7.89
C TYR A 63 -0.08 1.61 7.83
N LEU A 64 -0.12 0.38 7.31
CA LEU A 64 -1.35 -0.41 7.19
C LEU A 64 -2.01 -0.73 8.53
N LYS A 65 -1.25 -0.74 9.64
CA LYS A 65 -1.81 -0.92 11.00
C LYS A 65 -2.81 0.18 11.39
N LYS A 66 -2.74 1.37 10.78
CA LYS A 66 -3.69 2.48 11.01
C LYS A 66 -5.09 2.16 10.49
N TYR A 67 -5.20 1.30 9.47
CA TYR A 67 -6.45 0.98 8.79
C TYR A 67 -6.99 -0.40 9.22
N SER A 68 -7.35 -0.54 10.50
CA SER A 68 -7.84 -1.79 11.10
C SER A 68 -9.09 -2.38 10.45
N ASP A 69 -9.84 -1.54 9.73
CA ASP A 69 -11.04 -1.94 8.99
C ASP A 69 -10.69 -2.69 7.70
N PHE A 70 -9.41 -2.80 7.34
CA PHE A 70 -8.94 -3.49 6.15
C PHE A 70 -7.96 -4.60 6.52
N THR A 71 -8.11 -5.76 5.88
CA THR A 71 -7.24 -6.92 6.07
C THR A 71 -6.56 -7.26 4.75
N ILE A 72 -5.25 -7.51 4.76
CA ILE A 72 -4.54 -8.04 3.59
C ILE A 72 -5.05 -9.47 3.35
N THR A 73 -5.78 -9.68 2.26
CA THR A 73 -6.32 -11.00 1.89
C THR A 73 -5.42 -11.76 0.93
N ARG A 74 -4.62 -11.03 0.13
CA ARG A 74 -3.74 -11.63 -0.85
C ARG A 74 -2.54 -10.74 -1.14
N THR A 75 -1.38 -11.39 -1.27
CA THR A 75 -0.19 -10.81 -1.87
C THR A 75 0.05 -11.48 -3.22
N VAL A 76 0.29 -10.68 -4.26
CA VAL A 76 0.69 -11.17 -5.59
C VAL A 76 2.12 -10.70 -5.84
N GLU A 77 3.05 -11.65 -5.80
CA GLU A 77 4.46 -11.39 -6.03
C GLU A 77 4.73 -10.95 -7.47
N GLN A 78 5.76 -10.12 -7.65
CA GLN A 78 6.20 -9.71 -8.97
C GLN A 78 6.73 -10.91 -9.75
N LYS A 79 6.26 -11.08 -10.99
CA LYS A 79 6.68 -12.20 -11.85
C LYS A 79 8.17 -12.13 -12.22
N TYR A 80 8.72 -10.93 -12.27
CA TYR A 80 10.10 -10.64 -12.62
C TYR A 80 10.76 -9.85 -11.47
N PRO A 81 11.17 -10.53 -10.38
CA PRO A 81 11.71 -9.88 -9.19
C PRO A 81 13.00 -9.09 -9.49
N ASP A 82 13.75 -9.51 -10.51
CA ASP A 82 14.96 -8.81 -10.99
C ASP A 82 14.66 -7.42 -11.59
N LEU A 83 13.41 -7.19 -12.03
CA LEU A 83 12.96 -5.91 -12.60
C LEU A 83 12.23 -5.04 -11.57
N SER A 84 11.60 -5.64 -10.56
CA SER A 84 11.02 -4.90 -9.45
C SER A 84 10.83 -5.76 -8.20
N SER A 85 11.23 -5.21 -7.06
CA SER A 85 11.03 -5.78 -5.74
C SER A 85 9.63 -5.52 -5.14
N ALA A 86 8.75 -4.82 -5.86
CA ALA A 86 7.42 -4.48 -5.37
C ALA A 86 6.38 -5.55 -5.72
N SER A 87 5.48 -5.82 -4.79
CA SER A 87 4.39 -6.80 -4.92
C SER A 87 3.04 -6.09 -4.84
N PHE A 88 1.99 -6.75 -5.29
CA PHE A 88 0.63 -6.24 -5.10
C PHE A 88 0.07 -6.76 -3.78
N LEU A 89 -0.33 -5.85 -2.90
CA LEU A 89 -1.12 -6.14 -1.71
C LEU A 89 -2.60 -5.88 -2.03
N ILE A 90 -3.43 -6.88 -1.83
CA ILE A 90 -4.87 -6.78 -1.95
C ILE A 90 -5.44 -6.77 -0.54
N LEU A 91 -6.08 -5.67 -0.17
CA LEU A 91 -6.76 -5.48 1.09
C LEU A 91 -8.27 -5.48 0.88
N GLU A 92 -8.98 -6.13 1.79
CA GLU A 92 -10.44 -6.13 1.83
C GLU A 92 -10.95 -5.45 3.08
N LYS A 93 -11.99 -4.63 2.91
CA LYS A 93 -12.70 -4.00 4.01
C LYS A 93 -13.45 -5.08 4.79
N ASN A 94 -13.20 -5.16 6.08
CA ASN A 94 -13.89 -6.03 7.00
C ASN A 94 -15.40 -5.74 6.95
N PRO A 95 -16.26 -6.78 7.02
CA PRO A 95 -17.68 -6.56 7.11
C PRO A 95 -17.97 -5.72 8.36
N PRO A 96 -18.95 -4.79 8.31
CA PRO A 96 -19.32 -4.03 9.49
C PRO A 96 -19.70 -5.01 10.60
N THR A 97 -18.97 -4.96 11.71
CA THR A 97 -19.29 -5.74 12.90
C THR A 97 -20.70 -5.35 13.31
N ALA A 98 -21.65 -6.28 13.23
CA ALA A 98 -23.01 -6.03 13.66
C ALA A 98 -22.99 -5.79 15.18
N THR A 99 -23.23 -4.54 15.58
CA THR A 99 -23.43 -4.14 16.99
C THR A 99 -24.90 -4.29 17.35
#